data_AF-A0A151JSD6-F1
#
_entry.id   AF-A0A151JSD6-F1
#
_cell.length_a   1.000
_cell.length_b   1.000
_cell.length_c   1.000
_cell.angle_alpha   90.00
_cell.angle_beta   90.00
_cell.angle_gamma   90.00
#
_symmetry.space_group_name_H-M   'P 1'
#
loop_
_entity.id
_entity.type
_entity.pdbx_description
1 polymer ?
#
loop_
_entity_poly.entity_id
_entity_poly.type
_entity_poly.pdbx_seq_one_letter_code
_entity_poly.pdbx_strand_id
1 'polypeptide(L)'
;MYSAVGSNTRKNYYVPLQNNDETPSFTKICANAPVHRAVRILGRKYTLTRTGYKFLEIGINVGPPSYVEIAIGDNRGNELILSIETWKGFYEQRWNIQNCLRNHCKDEEMLLAKDQISGNF
;
A
#
# COMPACT_ATOMS: atom_id res chain seq x y z
N MET A 1 -17.86 39.05 38.59
CA MET A 1 -16.92 38.79 37.50
C MET A 1 -16.99 37.31 37.16
N TYR A 2 -17.58 36.98 36.02
CA TYR A 2 -17.70 35.61 35.52
C TYR A 2 -16.41 35.25 34.78
N SER A 3 -15.74 34.17 35.19
CA SER A 3 -14.65 33.57 34.42
C SER A 3 -15.11 32.18 33.98
N ALA A 4 -15.58 32.07 32.74
CA ALA A 4 -15.86 30.81 32.08
C ALA A 4 -14.55 30.21 31.57
N VAL A 5 -13.98 29.25 32.29
CA VAL A 5 -12.92 28.39 31.76
C VAL A 5 -13.59 27.32 30.90
N GLY A 6 -13.76 27.63 29.62
CA GLY A 6 -14.26 26.70 28.62
C GLY A 6 -13.25 25.58 28.39
N SER A 7 -13.51 24.41 28.98
CA SER A 7 -12.80 23.17 28.71
C SER A 7 -13.03 22.75 27.25
N ASN A 8 -12.02 22.92 26.40
CA ASN A 8 -12.04 22.47 25.01
C ASN A 8 -11.75 20.97 24.94
N THR A 9 -12.75 20.14 25.22
CA THR A 9 -12.72 18.70 24.94
C THR A 9 -13.34 18.41 23.58
N ARG A 10 -12.61 18.75 22.49
CA ARG A 10 -12.92 18.21 21.17
C ARG A 10 -12.62 16.72 21.14
N LYS A 11 -13.60 15.91 21.56
CA LYS A 11 -13.59 14.47 21.33
C LYS A 11 -13.91 14.22 19.86
N ASN A 12 -12.97 13.65 19.12
CA ASN A 12 -13.21 13.16 17.76
C ASN A 12 -14.07 11.89 17.85
N TYR A 13 -15.38 12.04 17.73
CA TYR A 13 -16.27 10.90 17.58
C TYR A 13 -16.21 10.43 16.13
N TYR A 14 -15.59 9.28 15.89
CA TYR A 14 -15.84 8.52 14.66
C TYR A 14 -17.24 7.92 14.78
N VAL A 15 -18.15 8.33 13.89
CA VAL A 15 -19.50 7.77 13.78
C VAL A 15 -19.46 6.71 12.67
N PRO A 16 -19.67 5.42 12.97
CA PRO A 16 -19.80 4.40 11.93
C PRO A 16 -21.09 4.65 11.15
N LEU A 17 -20.98 4.80 9.83
CA LEU A 17 -22.13 4.90 8.94
C LEU A 17 -22.88 3.57 8.96
N GLN A 18 -24.07 3.53 9.58
CA GLN A 18 -25.00 2.40 9.47
C GLN A 18 -25.72 2.51 8.12
N ASN A 19 -25.26 1.75 7.14
CA ASN A 19 -25.88 1.66 5.82
C ASN A 19 -27.07 0.69 5.88
N ASN A 20 -28.29 1.23 6.00
CA ASN A 20 -29.53 0.44 5.92
C ASN A 20 -30.53 0.97 4.89
N ASP A 21 -30.09 1.71 3.86
CA ASP A 21 -30.97 2.11 2.76
C ASP A 21 -30.37 1.69 1.41
N GLU A 22 -31.22 1.08 0.59
CA GLU A 22 -30.93 0.48 -0.71
C GLU A 22 -30.05 1.38 -1.59
N THR A 23 -28.96 0.81 -2.06
CA THR A 23 -28.01 1.41 -3.01
C THR A 23 -28.75 1.94 -4.25
N PRO A 24 -28.78 3.26 -4.53
CA PRO A 24 -29.12 3.71 -5.85
C PRO A 24 -27.95 3.30 -6.74
N SER A 25 -28.20 2.33 -7.63
CA SER A 25 -27.27 1.92 -8.66
C SER A 25 -26.90 3.15 -9.50
N PHE A 26 -25.72 3.72 -9.27
CA PHE A 26 -25.14 4.75 -10.13
C PHE A 26 -24.66 4.13 -11.46
N THR A 27 -25.52 3.37 -12.12
CA THR A 27 -25.30 2.91 -13.49
C THR A 27 -25.78 3.99 -14.45
N LYS A 28 -25.06 5.12 -14.49
CA LYS A 28 -24.95 5.85 -15.77
C LYS A 28 -23.87 5.16 -16.59
N ILE A 29 -24.32 4.17 -17.34
CA ILE A 29 -23.55 3.42 -18.32
C ILE A 29 -23.11 4.39 -19.42
N CYS A 30 -21.85 4.82 -19.39
CA CYS A 30 -21.16 5.31 -20.58
C CYS A 30 -20.47 4.11 -21.21
N ALA A 31 -21.21 3.32 -22.01
CA ALA A 31 -20.80 2.00 -22.49
C ALA A 31 -19.51 1.97 -23.34
N ASN A 32 -18.99 3.11 -23.79
CA ASN A 32 -17.88 3.18 -24.75
C ASN A 32 -16.74 4.13 -24.34
N ALA A 33 -16.67 4.57 -23.08
CA ALA A 33 -15.47 5.29 -22.63
C ALA A 33 -14.32 4.28 -22.50
N PRO A 34 -13.11 4.58 -23.01
CA PRO A 34 -11.94 3.79 -22.66
C PRO A 34 -11.89 3.71 -21.14
N VAL A 35 -11.58 2.54 -20.58
CA VAL A 35 -11.26 2.40 -19.16
C VAL A 35 -9.97 3.19 -18.94
N HIS A 36 -10.09 4.50 -18.86
CA HIS A 36 -9.02 5.38 -18.46
C HIS A 36 -8.72 4.97 -17.04
N ARG A 37 -7.54 4.38 -16.86
CA ARG A 37 -7.03 4.09 -15.53
C ARG A 37 -7.17 5.36 -14.71
N ALA A 38 -8.00 5.29 -13.70
CA ALA A 38 -8.34 6.47 -12.93
C ALA A 38 -7.06 7.02 -12.27
N VAL A 39 -6.95 8.34 -12.30
CA VAL A 39 -5.70 9.04 -11.99
C VAL A 39 -5.38 8.84 -10.51
N ARG A 40 -4.13 8.48 -10.18
CA ARG A 40 -3.65 8.48 -8.80
C ARG A 40 -3.20 9.88 -8.42
N ILE A 41 -3.94 10.51 -7.50
CA ILE A 41 -3.56 11.79 -6.90
C ILE A 41 -2.95 11.56 -5.52
N LEU A 42 -2.18 12.54 -5.05
CA LEU A 42 -1.57 12.52 -3.71
C LEU A 42 -0.72 11.26 -3.43
N GLY A 43 -0.17 10.67 -4.50
CA GLY A 43 0.64 9.47 -4.43
C GLY A 43 2.00 9.71 -3.76
N ARG A 44 2.44 8.75 -2.94
CA ARG A 44 3.81 8.64 -2.44
C ARG A 44 4.47 7.38 -2.99
N LYS A 45 5.64 7.56 -3.60
CA LYS A 45 6.48 6.49 -4.17
C LYS A 45 7.62 6.16 -3.21
N TYR A 46 7.73 4.89 -2.83
CA TYR A 46 8.78 4.34 -1.98
C TYR A 46 9.65 3.39 -2.80
N THR A 47 10.96 3.62 -2.84
CA THR A 47 11.89 2.75 -3.58
C THR A 47 12.06 1.42 -2.85
N LEU A 48 11.84 0.31 -3.56
CA LEU A 48 11.99 -1.05 -3.01
C LEU A 48 13.38 -1.64 -3.27
N THR A 49 14.18 -0.99 -4.11
CA THR A 49 15.51 -1.46 -4.53
C THR A 49 16.50 -0.31 -4.43
N ARG A 50 17.78 -0.63 -4.19
CA ARG A 50 18.86 0.36 -4.11
C ARG A 50 19.01 1.17 -5.40
N THR A 51 18.72 0.54 -6.55
CA THR A 51 18.74 1.17 -7.86
C THR A 51 17.49 2.03 -8.14
N GLY A 52 16.48 1.99 -7.27
CA GLY A 52 15.19 2.66 -7.49
C GLY A 52 14.41 2.10 -8.68
N TYR A 53 14.77 0.92 -9.20
CA TYR A 53 14.13 0.32 -10.37
C TYR A 53 12.72 -0.17 -10.05
N LYS A 54 12.51 -0.77 -8.88
CA LYS A 54 11.20 -1.16 -8.34
C LYS A 54 10.74 -0.22 -7.24
N PHE A 55 9.43 -0.05 -7.12
CA PHE A 55 8.82 0.85 -6.16
C PHE A 55 7.46 0.35 -5.64
N LEU A 56 7.06 0.89 -4.50
CA LEU A 56 5.72 0.81 -3.94
C LEU A 56 5.10 2.21 -4.02
N GLU A 57 3.95 2.35 -4.64
CA GLU A 57 3.18 3.60 -4.70
C GLU A 57 1.90 3.44 -3.87
N ILE A 58 1.64 4.42 -3.00
CA ILE A 58 0.38 4.54 -2.26
C ILE A 58 -0.25 5.86 -2.67
N GLY A 59 -1.42 5.83 -3.29
CA GLY A 59 -2.11 7.02 -3.78
C GLY A 59 -3.62 6.92 -3.66
N ILE A 60 -4.32 8.01 -3.98
CA ILE A 60 -5.77 8.04 -4.03
C ILE A 60 -6.19 7.94 -5.49
N ASN A 61 -6.90 6.88 -5.82
CA ASN A 61 -7.53 6.72 -7.10
C ASN A 61 -8.83 7.56 -7.12
N VAL A 62 -8.88 8.59 -7.97
CA VAL A 62 -10.05 9.46 -8.13
C VAL A 62 -11.06 8.87 -9.12
N GLY A 63 -12.04 8.17 -8.56
CA GLY A 63 -13.32 7.86 -9.17
C GLY A 63 -14.46 8.12 -8.18
N PRO A 64 -15.72 7.97 -8.58
CA PRO A 64 -16.84 7.80 -7.65
C PRO A 64 -17.04 6.29 -7.37
N PRO A 65 -16.84 5.79 -6.14
CA PRO A 65 -16.21 6.43 -4.98
C PRO A 65 -14.67 6.46 -5.10
N SER A 66 -14.03 7.42 -4.43
CA SER A 66 -12.57 7.53 -4.41
C SER A 66 -12.00 6.57 -3.36
N TYR A 67 -10.88 5.92 -3.67
CA TYR A 67 -10.28 4.92 -2.78
C TYR A 67 -8.76 5.00 -2.77
N VAL A 68 -8.15 4.45 -1.72
CA VAL A 68 -6.70 4.30 -1.63
C VAL A 68 -6.27 3.11 -2.48
N GLU A 69 -5.33 3.33 -3.37
CA GLU A 69 -4.71 2.30 -4.20
C GLU A 69 -3.26 2.11 -3.77
N ILE A 70 -2.87 0.84 -3.60
CA ILE A 70 -1.49 0.44 -3.31
C ILE A 70 -1.00 -0.36 -4.51
N ALA A 71 0.10 0.05 -5.11
CA ALA A 71 0.65 -0.62 -6.28
C ALA A 71 2.16 -0.88 -6.13
N ILE A 72 2.60 -2.06 -6.57
CA ILE A 72 4.03 -2.35 -6.76
C ILE A 72 4.33 -2.14 -8.23
N GLY A 73 5.28 -1.28 -8.55
CA GLY A 73 5.63 -0.96 -9.93
C GLY A 73 7.13 -1.02 -10.22
N ASP A 74 7.45 -0.91 -11.50
CA ASP A 74 8.81 -0.68 -11.98
C ASP A 74 8.90 0.46 -12.99
N ASN A 75 10.11 0.91 -13.27
CA ASN A 75 10.33 2.04 -14.19
C ASN A 75 10.09 1.69 -15.67
N ARG A 76 9.64 0.47 -16.01
CA ARG A 76 9.19 0.09 -17.36
C ARG A 76 7.68 0.24 -17.55
N GLY A 77 6.97 0.69 -16.51
CA GLY A 77 5.52 0.82 -16.53
C GLY A 77 4.77 -0.46 -16.16
N ASN A 78 5.46 -1.48 -15.66
CA ASN A 78 4.79 -2.64 -15.08
C ASN A 78 4.26 -2.26 -13.71
N GLU A 79 2.99 -2.55 -13.44
CA GLU A 79 2.39 -2.28 -12.16
C GLU A 79 1.41 -3.37 -11.74
N LEU A 80 1.54 -3.80 -10.49
CA LEU A 80 0.65 -4.71 -9.80
C LEU A 80 -0.13 -3.92 -8.75
N ILE A 81 -1.42 -3.72 -9.00
CA ILE A 81 -2.33 -3.12 -8.03
C ILE A 81 -2.72 -4.19 -7.01
N LEU A 82 -2.60 -3.87 -5.72
CA LEU A 82 -2.98 -4.76 -4.63
C LEU A 82 -4.41 -4.49 -4.23
N SER A 83 -5.22 -5.56 -4.13
CA SER A 83 -6.52 -5.46 -3.48
C SER A 83 -6.33 -5.21 -1.97
N ILE A 84 -7.38 -4.72 -1.32
CA ILE A 84 -7.37 -4.51 0.13
C ILE A 84 -7.13 -5.81 0.90
N GLU A 85 -7.66 -6.93 0.40
CA GLU A 85 -7.48 -8.25 0.99
C GLU A 85 -6.04 -8.73 0.85
N THR A 86 -5.44 -8.55 -0.32
CA THR A 86 -4.03 -8.88 -0.56
C THR A 86 -3.12 -8.05 0.34
N TRP A 87 -3.37 -6.74 0.45
CA TRP A 87 -2.61 -5.87 1.35
C TRP A 87 -2.73 -6.30 2.82
N LYS A 88 -3.95 -6.64 3.26
CA LYS A 88 -4.19 -7.12 4.61
C LYS A 88 -3.42 -8.42 4.88
N GLY A 89 -3.46 -9.37 3.95
CA GLY A 89 -2.68 -10.60 4.04
C GLY A 89 -1.18 -10.34 4.14
N PHE A 90 -0.64 -9.41 3.34
CA PHE A 90 0.76 -9.00 3.45
C PHE A 90 1.10 -8.38 4.81
N TYR A 91 0.21 -7.53 5.34
CA TYR A 91 0.40 -6.90 6.62
C TYR A 91 0.43 -7.92 7.76
N GLU A 92 -0.50 -8.88 7.76
CA GLU A 92 -0.55 -9.97 8.74
C GLU A 92 0.72 -10.85 8.67
N GLN A 93 1.26 -11.05 7.47
CA GLN A 93 2.49 -11.81 7.24
C GLN A 93 3.79 -11.00 7.43
N ARG A 94 3.71 -9.74 7.89
CA ARG A 94 4.88 -8.83 7.99
C ARG A 94 6.06 -9.47 8.70
N TRP A 95 5.84 -10.13 9.83
CA TRP A 95 6.92 -10.77 10.59
C TRP A 95 7.59 -11.90 9.81
N ASN A 96 6.79 -12.74 9.15
CA ASN A 96 7.28 -13.86 8.36
C ASN A 96 8.09 -13.37 7.14
N ILE A 97 7.62 -12.31 6.48
CA ILE A 97 8.34 -11.65 5.39
C ILE A 97 9.68 -11.10 5.88
N GLN A 98 9.67 -10.36 6.99
CA GLN A 98 10.90 -9.80 7.56
C GLN A 98 11.90 -10.88 7.96
N ASN A 99 11.41 -11.97 8.57
CA ASN A 99 12.26 -13.08 8.97
C ASN A 99 12.83 -13.82 7.75
N CYS A 100 12.02 -14.05 6.72
CA CYS A 100 12.45 -14.65 5.45
C CYS A 100 13.56 -13.83 4.80
N LEU A 101 13.37 -12.50 4.65
CA LEU A 101 14.38 -11.61 4.09
C LEU A 101 15.69 -11.60 4.90
N ARG A 102 15.58 -11.63 6.23
CA ARG A 102 16.75 -11.64 7.11
C ARG A 102 17.52 -12.96 7.04
N ASN A 103 16.83 -14.08 6.88
CA ASN A 103 17.46 -15.38 6.77
C ASN A 103 18.09 -15.58 5.39
N HIS A 104 17.43 -15.14 4.32
CA HIS A 104 17.99 -15.15 2.97
C HIS A 104 19.30 -14.34 2.87
N CYS A 105 19.40 -13.21 3.57
CA CYS A 105 20.63 -12.42 3.66
C CYS A 105 21.78 -13.22 4.30
N LYS A 106 21.49 -14.00 5.33
CA LYS A 106 22.50 -14.82 6.03
C LYS A 106 22.92 -16.03 5.19
N ASP A 107 22.00 -16.61 4.45
CA ASP A 107 22.29 -17.77 3.59
C ASP A 107 23.22 -17.38 2.44
N GLU A 108 23.01 -16.21 1.81
CA GLU A 108 23.93 -15.67 0.80
C GLU A 108 25.32 -15.34 1.37
N GLU A 109 25.39 -14.73 2.55
CA GLU A 109 26.68 -14.49 3.24
C GLU A 109 27.40 -15.80 3.60
N MET A 110 26.67 -16.83 4.01
CA MET A 110 27.23 -18.15 4.31
C MET A 110 27.72 -18.87 3.05
N LEU A 111 27.02 -18.75 1.92
CA LEU A 111 27.45 -19.32 0.64
C LEU A 111 28.73 -18.64 0.14
N LEU A 112 28.79 -17.32 0.20
CA LEU A 112 30.01 -16.56 -0.15
C LEU A 112 31.19 -16.90 0.75
N ALA A 113 30.96 -17.09 2.06
CA ALA A 113 32.00 -17.50 2.99
C ALA A 113 32.50 -18.94 2.74
N LYS A 114 31.62 -19.85 2.28
CA LYS A 114 32.00 -21.23 1.93
C LYS A 114 32.86 -21.29 0.66
N ASP A 115 32.54 -20.50 -0.36
CA ASP A 115 33.35 -20.42 -1.58
C ASP A 115 34.75 -19.84 -1.31
N GLN A 116 34.86 -18.95 -0.33
CA GLN A 116 36.15 -18.37 0.08
C GLN A 116 36.99 -19.35 0.90
N ILE A 117 36.37 -20.35 1.55
CA ILE A 117 37.04 -21.42 2.30
C ILE A 117 37.40 -22.61 1.38
N SER A 118 36.58 -22.91 0.35
CA SER A 118 36.87 -23.97 -0.62
C SER A 118 37.89 -23.57 -1.70
N GLY A 119 38.21 -22.28 -1.82
CA GLY A 119 39.18 -21.73 -2.76
C GLY A 119 40.66 -21.75 -2.32
N ASN A 120 41.02 -22.50 -1.28
CA ASN A 120 42.43 -22.67 -0.88
C ASN A 120 42.77 -24.17 -0.73
N PHE A 121 43.51 -24.68 -1.73
CA PHE A 121 44.15 -25.99 -1.87
C PHE A 121 43.27 -27.20 -2.22
#